data_AF-A0A0N4T7X6-F1
#
_entry.id   AF-A0A0N4T7X6-F1
#
_cell.length_a   1.000
_cell.length_b   1.000
_cell.length_c   1.000
_cell.angle_alpha   90.00
_cell.angle_beta   90.00
_cell.angle_gamma   90.00
#
_symmetry.space_group_name_H-M   'P 1'
#
loop_
_entity.id
_entity.type
_entity.pdbx_description
1 polymer ?
#
loop_
_entity_poly.entity_id
_entity_poly.type
_entity_poly.pdbx_seq_one_letter_code
_entity_poly.pdbx_strand_id
1 'polypeptide(L)'
;MPGAMHITVNEKDVIKVVLEFLETRSLHIAQLALERETGIINGDFSDDVLFLRQLVLDGQWDSALDFVEPLRNLPDFDLRTFRYYITKYKYFELLCIKQEPGPMHDNDFTVEVELVECLKDLEHICPTSEDFHALCALLTLPKLSDHVDFKNWNPSSARVECFRKIEPMVTPLLPSTVRNADQAPSHSLNDRLMQLVVKGTMYEGCVDYCQAQAVNDQKGKYFFVND
;
A
#
# COMPACT_ATOMS: atom_id res chain seq x y z
N MET A 1 -47.56 2.42 -9.22
CA MET A 1 -46.89 3.16 -8.13
C MET A 1 -45.40 3.10 -8.41
N PRO A 2 -44.64 4.21 -8.39
CA PRO A 2 -43.18 4.12 -8.52
C PRO A 2 -42.67 3.37 -7.30
N GLY A 3 -41.99 2.23 -7.51
CA GLY A 3 -41.42 1.46 -6.42
C GLY A 3 -40.42 2.33 -5.65
N ALA A 4 -40.57 2.41 -4.34
CA ALA A 4 -39.62 3.12 -3.49
C ALA A 4 -38.24 2.48 -3.69
N MET A 5 -37.29 3.23 -4.24
CA MET A 5 -35.90 2.79 -4.30
C MET A 5 -35.32 2.87 -2.90
N HIS A 6 -34.99 1.70 -2.34
CA HIS A 6 -34.32 1.62 -1.04
C HIS A 6 -32.81 1.75 -1.26
N ILE A 7 -32.23 2.86 -0.86
CA ILE A 7 -30.78 3.09 -0.92
C ILE A 7 -30.18 2.63 0.40
N THR A 8 -29.30 1.63 0.34
CA THR A 8 -28.50 1.18 1.49
C THR A 8 -27.04 1.52 1.27
N VAL A 9 -26.44 2.21 2.24
CA VAL A 9 -25.00 2.48 2.27
C VAL A 9 -24.41 1.76 3.47
N ASN A 10 -23.41 0.92 3.25
CA ASN A 10 -22.67 0.25 4.31
C ASN A 10 -21.40 1.05 4.62
N GLU A 11 -21.17 1.32 5.89
CA GLU A 11 -19.99 2.05 6.36
C GLU A 11 -18.68 1.36 5.96
N LYS A 12 -18.67 0.02 5.93
CA LYS A 12 -17.49 -0.74 5.47
C LYS A 12 -17.11 -0.42 4.03
N ASP A 13 -18.09 -0.19 3.17
CA ASP A 13 -17.84 0.12 1.75
C ASP A 13 -17.32 1.55 1.60
N VAL A 14 -17.79 2.48 2.43
CA VAL A 14 -17.26 3.85 2.47
C VAL A 14 -15.78 3.84 2.86
N ILE A 15 -15.41 3.09 3.90
CA ILE A 15 -14.02 2.98 4.34
C ILE A 15 -13.14 2.37 3.25
N LYS A 16 -13.60 1.32 2.56
CA LYS A 16 -12.88 0.72 1.43
C LYS A 16 -12.66 1.69 0.28
N VAL A 17 -13.67 2.49 -0.05
CA VAL A 17 -13.56 3.57 -1.06
C VAL A 17 -12.53 4.64 -0.65
N VAL A 18 -12.45 4.99 0.64
CA VAL A 18 -11.43 5.92 1.15
C VAL A 18 -10.04 5.29 1.11
N LEU A 19 -9.90 4.03 1.52
CA LEU A 19 -8.63 3.30 1.49
C LEU A 19 -8.07 3.20 0.07
N GLU A 20 -8.93 2.89 -0.90
CA GLU A 20 -8.56 2.90 -2.32
C GLU A 20 -8.02 4.28 -2.74
N PHE A 21 -8.73 5.36 -2.39
CA PHE A 21 -8.29 6.71 -2.74
C PHE A 21 -6.91 7.04 -2.15
N LEU A 22 -6.68 6.71 -0.88
CA LEU A 22 -5.39 6.91 -0.22
C LEU A 22 -4.29 6.11 -0.90
N GLU A 23 -4.59 4.86 -1.26
CA GLU A 23 -3.66 3.97 -1.95
C GLU A 23 -3.23 4.51 -3.32
N THR A 24 -4.18 4.96 -4.15
CA THR A 24 -3.90 5.49 -5.49
C THR A 24 -3.07 6.77 -5.47
N ARG A 25 -3.11 7.56 -4.38
CA ARG A 25 -2.26 8.74 -4.18
C ARG A 25 -0.98 8.45 -3.38
N SER A 26 -0.69 7.18 -3.09
CA SER A 26 0.47 6.77 -2.28
C SER A 26 0.50 7.41 -0.87
N LEU A 27 -0.67 7.70 -0.30
CA LEU A 27 -0.83 8.28 1.05
C LEU A 27 -0.77 7.19 2.12
N HIS A 28 0.32 6.41 2.12
CA HIS A 28 0.42 5.16 2.88
C HIS A 28 0.34 5.34 4.39
N ILE A 29 0.84 6.46 4.95
CA ILE A 29 0.76 6.71 6.39
C ILE A 29 -0.72 6.81 6.82
N ALA A 30 -1.51 7.60 6.10
CA ALA A 30 -2.94 7.76 6.38
C ALA A 30 -3.71 6.46 6.12
N GLN A 31 -3.37 5.74 5.05
CA GLN A 31 -3.96 4.44 4.73
C GLN A 31 -3.77 3.45 5.89
N LEU A 32 -2.52 3.26 6.33
CA LEU A 32 -2.20 2.32 7.41
C LEU A 32 -2.81 2.72 8.74
N ALA A 33 -2.88 4.01 9.04
CA ALA A 33 -3.56 4.50 10.24
C ALA A 33 -5.05 4.13 10.22
N LEU A 34 -5.73 4.38 9.10
CA LEU A 34 -7.15 4.05 8.93
C LEU A 34 -7.42 2.54 9.02
N GLU A 35 -6.56 1.72 8.40
CA GLU A 35 -6.67 0.26 8.49
C GLU A 35 -6.48 -0.24 9.93
N ARG A 36 -5.53 0.33 10.69
CA ARG A 36 -5.30 -0.02 12.10
C ARG A 36 -6.46 0.41 13.01
N GLU A 37 -7.05 1.57 12.76
CA GLU A 37 -8.18 2.09 13.55
C GLU A 37 -9.47 1.32 13.28
N THR A 38 -9.73 0.96 12.02
CA THR A 38 -11.00 0.37 11.60
C THR A 38 -10.96 -1.16 11.52
N GLY A 39 -9.78 -1.75 11.40
CA GLY A 39 -9.59 -3.17 11.09
C GLY A 39 -10.07 -3.56 9.69
N ILE A 40 -10.38 -2.58 8.83
CA ILE A 40 -10.88 -2.80 7.47
C ILE A 40 -9.73 -2.61 6.49
N ILE A 41 -9.55 -3.58 5.61
CA ILE A 41 -8.56 -3.54 4.53
C ILE A 41 -9.30 -3.60 3.19
N ASN A 42 -8.82 -2.82 2.23
CA ASN A 42 -9.32 -2.85 0.86
C ASN A 42 -8.56 -3.92 0.06
N GLY A 43 -9.10 -5.14 -0.03
CA GLY A 43 -8.53 -6.23 -0.81
C GLY A 43 -9.05 -7.60 -0.39
N ASP A 44 -9.00 -8.56 -1.33
CA ASP A 44 -9.45 -9.94 -1.10
C ASP A 44 -8.27 -10.84 -0.73
N PHE A 45 -7.67 -10.57 0.43
CA PHE A 45 -6.52 -11.33 0.94
C PHE A 45 -6.99 -12.53 1.78
N SER A 46 -6.23 -13.63 1.77
CA SER A 46 -6.40 -14.71 2.76
C SER A 46 -5.85 -14.28 4.12
N ASP A 47 -6.29 -14.93 5.20
CA ASP A 47 -5.81 -14.65 6.56
C ASP A 47 -4.27 -14.78 6.66
N ASP A 48 -3.69 -15.76 5.97
CA ASP A 48 -2.24 -15.97 5.91
C ASP A 48 -1.51 -14.84 5.18
N VAL A 49 -2.07 -14.33 4.09
CA VAL A 49 -1.52 -13.17 3.35
C VAL A 49 -1.64 -11.90 4.19
N LEU A 50 -2.75 -11.72 4.91
CA LEU A 50 -2.94 -10.60 5.85
C LEU A 50 -1.95 -10.67 7.01
N PHE A 51 -1.65 -11.87 7.50
CA PHE A 51 -0.65 -12.06 8.55
C PHE A 51 0.75 -11.68 8.05
N LEU A 52 1.16 -12.16 6.88
CA LEU A 52 2.43 -11.75 6.27
C LEU A 52 2.50 -10.23 6.04
N ARG A 53 1.40 -9.65 5.56
CA ARG A 53 1.27 -8.19 5.39
C ARG A 53 1.56 -7.47 6.70
N GLN A 54 0.99 -7.93 7.81
CA GLN A 54 1.20 -7.34 9.12
C GLN A 54 2.68 -7.39 9.54
N LEU A 55 3.34 -8.54 9.38
CA LEU A 55 4.76 -8.69 9.70
C LEU A 55 5.63 -7.68 8.94
N VAL A 56 5.40 -7.54 7.63
CA VAL A 56 6.13 -6.60 6.77
C VAL A 56 5.83 -5.15 7.14
N LEU A 57 4.57 -4.81 7.36
CA LEU A 57 4.16 -3.43 7.72
C LEU A 57 4.63 -3.01 9.11
N ASP A 58 4.80 -3.96 10.03
CA ASP A 58 5.38 -3.71 11.34
C ASP A 58 6.92 -3.71 11.33
N GLY A 59 7.54 -4.11 10.22
CA GLY A 59 9.01 -4.18 10.09
C GLY A 59 9.61 -5.40 10.78
N GLN A 60 8.81 -6.43 11.05
CA GLN A 60 9.25 -7.72 11.57
C GLN A 60 9.80 -8.59 10.44
N TRP A 61 10.89 -8.13 9.82
CA TRP A 61 11.47 -8.71 8.61
C TRP A 61 11.88 -10.17 8.81
N ASP A 62 12.51 -10.50 9.93
CA ASP A 62 13.00 -11.86 10.21
C ASP A 62 11.82 -12.82 10.43
N SER A 63 10.77 -12.38 11.13
CA SER A 63 9.53 -13.16 11.28
C SER A 63 8.81 -13.38 9.95
N ALA A 64 8.87 -12.42 9.02
CA ALA A 64 8.33 -12.58 7.68
C ALA A 64 9.10 -13.63 6.86
N LEU A 65 10.42 -13.73 7.04
CA LEU A 65 11.23 -14.80 6.43
C LEU A 65 10.91 -16.16 7.03
N ASP A 66 10.81 -16.25 8.36
CA ASP A 66 10.45 -17.50 9.06
C ASP A 66 9.06 -18.00 8.64
N PHE A 67 8.11 -17.09 8.44
CA PHE A 67 6.75 -17.42 8.01
C PHE A 67 6.69 -18.13 6.66
N VAL A 68 7.56 -17.75 5.71
CA VAL A 68 7.55 -18.34 4.36
C VAL A 68 8.48 -19.54 4.21
N GLU A 69 9.34 -19.84 5.20
CA GLU A 69 10.26 -20.98 5.15
C GLU A 69 9.53 -22.32 4.89
N PRO A 70 8.33 -22.59 5.43
CA PRO A 70 7.56 -23.78 5.08
C PRO A 70 7.19 -23.90 3.59
N LEU A 71 7.12 -22.78 2.87
CA LEU A 71 6.79 -22.73 1.43
C LEU A 71 8.00 -23.03 0.53
N ARG A 72 9.21 -23.10 1.09
CA ARG A 72 10.48 -23.26 0.34
C ARG A 72 10.52 -24.45 -0.62
N ASN A 73 9.84 -25.54 -0.27
CA ASN A 73 9.86 -26.77 -1.07
C ASN A 73 8.79 -26.79 -2.16
N LEU A 74 7.96 -25.75 -2.25
CA LEU A 74 6.95 -25.64 -3.30
C LEU A 74 7.63 -25.26 -4.63
N PRO A 75 7.33 -25.96 -5.74
CA PRO A 75 8.03 -25.80 -7.00
C PRO A 75 7.85 -24.41 -7.63
N ASP A 76 6.74 -23.73 -7.31
CA ASP A 76 6.40 -22.42 -7.84
C ASP A 76 6.84 -21.25 -6.93
N PHE A 77 7.50 -21.55 -5.79
CA PHE A 77 7.93 -20.52 -4.85
C PHE A 77 9.40 -20.16 -5.05
N ASP A 78 9.66 -18.95 -5.55
CA ASP A 78 11.01 -18.39 -5.61
C ASP A 78 11.40 -17.75 -4.28
N LEU A 79 11.86 -18.58 -3.34
CA LEU A 79 12.36 -18.12 -2.04
C LEU A 79 13.55 -17.14 -2.19
N ARG A 80 14.37 -17.28 -3.23
CA ARG A 80 15.55 -16.41 -3.43
C ARG A 80 15.09 -14.98 -3.71
N THR A 81 14.14 -14.83 -4.62
CA THR A 81 13.56 -13.51 -4.96
C THR A 81 12.76 -12.93 -3.79
N PHE A 82 12.04 -13.77 -3.04
CA PHE A 82 11.32 -13.31 -1.83
C PHE A 82 12.30 -12.75 -0.79
N ARG A 83 13.36 -13.51 -0.48
CA ARG A 83 14.43 -13.08 0.43
C ARG A 83 15.11 -11.81 -0.05
N TYR A 84 15.38 -11.70 -1.35
CA TYR A 84 15.95 -10.49 -1.93
C TYR A 84 15.12 -9.25 -1.61
N TYR A 85 13.79 -9.30 -1.83
CA TYR A 85 12.94 -8.15 -1.51
C TYR A 85 12.92 -7.84 -0.02
N ILE A 86 12.69 -8.84 0.85
CA ILE A 86 12.65 -8.60 2.30
C ILE A 86 13.97 -8.00 2.81
N THR A 87 15.11 -8.58 2.47
CA THR A 87 16.43 -8.09 2.91
C THR A 87 16.75 -6.71 2.31
N LYS A 88 16.37 -6.45 1.06
CA LYS A 88 16.59 -5.14 0.41
C LYS A 88 15.81 -4.02 1.10
N TYR A 89 14.56 -4.24 1.46
CA TYR A 89 13.76 -3.23 2.14
C TYR A 89 14.15 -3.06 3.61
N LYS A 90 14.54 -4.15 4.31
CA LYS A 90 15.22 -4.08 5.62
C LYS A 90 16.46 -3.19 5.56
N TYR A 91 17.30 -3.38 4.54
CA TYR A 91 18.50 -2.57 4.31
C TYR A 91 18.19 -1.08 4.13
N PHE A 92 17.18 -0.73 3.32
CA PHE A 92 16.78 0.68 3.14
C PHE A 92 16.28 1.33 4.42
N GLU A 93 15.54 0.59 5.24
CA GLU A 93 15.05 1.09 6.53
C GLU A 93 16.20 1.34 7.51
N LEU A 94 17.12 0.38 7.66
CA LEU A 94 18.31 0.55 8.50
C LEU A 94 19.20 1.71 8.02
N LEU A 95 19.33 1.88 6.70
CA LEU A 95 20.10 2.98 6.12
C LEU A 95 19.45 4.34 6.44
N CYS A 96 18.12 4.43 6.39
CA CYS A 96 17.39 5.63 6.79
C CYS A 96 17.61 5.95 8.27
N ILE A 97 17.51 4.95 9.16
CA ILE A 97 17.72 5.12 10.61
C ILE A 97 19.14 5.62 10.90
N LYS A 98 20.14 5.05 10.25
CA LYS A 98 21.55 5.46 10.40
C LYS A 98 21.78 6.93 9.99
N GLN A 99 21.08 7.40 8.97
CA GLN A 99 21.30 8.73 8.40
C GLN A 99 20.45 9.83 9.07
N GLU A 100 19.43 9.49 9.86
CA GLU A 100 18.66 10.47 10.62
C GLU A 100 19.41 10.92 11.89
N PRO A 101 19.77 12.21 12.02
CA PRO A 101 20.39 12.72 13.23
C PRO A 101 19.33 12.81 14.34
N GLY A 102 19.35 11.86 15.26
CA GLY A 102 18.40 11.78 16.38
C GLY A 102 19.04 11.26 17.67
N PRO A 103 18.36 11.40 18.82
CA PRO A 103 18.87 10.94 20.13
C PRO A 103 19.00 9.41 20.27
N MET A 104 18.73 8.64 19.21
CA MET A 104 18.87 7.18 19.12
C MET A 104 20.29 6.72 18.71
N HIS A 105 21.29 7.60 18.78
CA HIS A 105 22.70 7.28 18.46
C HIS A 105 23.34 6.21 19.35
N ASP A 106 22.72 5.79 20.45
CA ASP A 106 23.22 4.68 21.27
C ASP A 106 23.12 3.31 20.58
N ASN A 107 22.28 3.17 19.53
CA ASN A 107 22.12 1.93 18.75
C ASN A 107 22.93 1.92 17.43
N ASP A 108 23.80 2.91 17.20
CA ASP A 108 24.51 3.07 15.93
C ASP A 108 25.34 1.82 15.58
N PHE A 109 26.04 1.24 16.57
CA PHE A 109 26.82 0.02 16.36
C PHE A 109 25.95 -1.18 15.96
N THR A 110 24.78 -1.37 16.58
CA THR A 110 23.87 -2.48 16.24
C THR A 110 23.29 -2.31 14.84
N VAL A 111 22.92 -1.09 14.46
CA VAL A 111 22.41 -0.78 13.11
C VAL A 111 23.49 -0.99 12.05
N GLU A 112 24.75 -0.61 12.35
CA GLU A 112 25.88 -0.87 11.45
C GLU A 112 26.16 -2.35 11.25
N VAL A 113 26.13 -3.15 12.31
CA VAL A 113 26.31 -4.61 12.22
C VAL A 113 25.21 -5.22 11.35
N GLU A 114 23.94 -4.88 11.60
CA GLU A 114 22.82 -5.40 10.81
C GLU A 114 22.86 -4.95 9.35
N LEU A 115 23.31 -3.71 9.06
CA LEU A 115 23.52 -3.24 7.69
C LEU A 115 24.56 -4.08 6.94
N VAL A 116 25.69 -4.38 7.59
CA VAL A 116 26.76 -5.20 7.00
C VAL A 116 26.27 -6.63 6.78
N GLU A 117 25.49 -7.19 7.70
CA GLU A 117 24.88 -8.52 7.52
C GLU A 117 23.87 -8.52 6.36
N CYS A 118 23.00 -7.52 6.27
CA CYS A 118 22.08 -7.37 5.14
C CYS A 118 22.83 -7.30 3.80
N LEU A 119 23.93 -6.55 3.73
CA LEU A 119 24.72 -6.45 2.50
C LEU A 119 25.39 -7.77 2.14
N LYS A 120 25.95 -8.51 3.10
CA LYS A 120 26.52 -9.84 2.85
C LYS A 120 25.46 -10.81 2.29
N ASP A 121 24.26 -10.79 2.87
CA ASP A 121 23.15 -11.60 2.38
C ASP A 121 22.73 -11.17 0.96
N LEU A 122 22.63 -9.86 0.72
CA LEU A 122 22.29 -9.27 -0.58
C LEU A 122 23.30 -9.64 -1.67
N GLU A 123 24.59 -9.75 -1.36
CA GLU A 123 25.63 -10.18 -2.31
C GLU A 123 25.31 -11.55 -2.93
N HIS A 124 24.74 -12.46 -2.15
CA HIS A 124 24.41 -13.82 -2.60
C HIS A 124 23.04 -13.92 -3.30
N ILE A 125 22.08 -13.08 -2.93
CA ILE A 125 20.69 -13.15 -3.42
C ILE A 125 20.36 -12.14 -4.52
N CYS A 126 21.22 -11.14 -4.77
CA CYS A 126 21.02 -10.16 -5.83
C CYS A 126 20.85 -10.82 -7.22
N PRO A 127 19.95 -10.29 -8.08
CA PRO A 127 19.77 -10.78 -9.44
C PRO A 127 21.00 -10.55 -10.31
N THR A 128 21.64 -9.38 -10.16
CA THR A 128 22.82 -8.97 -10.91
C THR A 128 23.90 -8.36 -10.01
N SER A 129 25.13 -8.35 -10.51
CA SER A 129 26.23 -7.67 -9.83
C SER A 129 26.03 -6.15 -9.80
N GLU A 130 25.44 -5.56 -10.84
CA GLU A 130 25.13 -4.12 -10.90
C GLU A 130 24.14 -3.71 -9.80
N ASP A 131 23.11 -4.52 -9.55
CA ASP A 131 22.16 -4.27 -8.45
C ASP A 131 22.85 -4.21 -7.09
N PHE A 132 23.82 -5.11 -6.86
CA PHE A 132 24.60 -5.12 -5.63
C PHE A 132 25.50 -3.89 -5.50
N HIS A 133 26.19 -3.49 -6.58
CA HIS A 133 27.01 -2.28 -6.59
C HIS A 133 26.17 -1.02 -6.33
N ALA A 134 24.95 -0.95 -6.89
CA ALA A 134 24.03 0.14 -6.63
C ALA A 134 23.63 0.22 -5.15
N LEU A 135 23.37 -0.92 -4.50
CA LEU A 135 23.07 -0.98 -3.06
C LEU A 135 24.25 -0.49 -2.21
N CYS A 136 25.47 -0.91 -2.54
CA CYS A 136 26.69 -0.45 -1.88
C CYS A 136 26.92 1.06 -2.06
N ALA A 137 26.60 1.62 -3.23
CA ALA A 137 26.74 3.05 -3.49
C ALA A 137 25.87 3.90 -2.55
N LEU A 138 24.69 3.40 -2.14
CA LEU A 138 23.79 4.12 -1.23
C LEU A 138 24.40 4.35 0.16
N LEU A 139 25.33 3.51 0.62
CA LEU A 139 26.06 3.73 1.88
C LEU A 139 26.89 5.01 1.88
N THR A 140 27.30 5.47 0.70
CA THR A 140 28.18 6.63 0.55
C THR A 140 27.40 7.95 0.57
N LEU A 141 26.07 7.88 0.51
CA LEU A 141 25.22 9.07 0.51
C LEU A 141 25.15 9.69 1.90
N PRO A 142 25.21 11.03 2.02
CA PRO A 142 25.03 11.71 3.30
C PRO A 142 23.57 11.67 3.75
N LYS A 143 22.61 11.67 2.81
CA LYS A 143 21.18 11.45 3.06
C LYS A 143 20.56 10.63 1.95
N LEU A 144 19.68 9.70 2.32
CA LEU A 144 18.98 8.84 1.37
C LEU A 144 18.14 9.66 0.39
N SER A 145 17.52 10.75 0.88
CA SER A 145 16.73 11.70 0.07
C SER A 145 17.49 12.38 -1.06
N ASP A 146 18.82 12.36 -1.04
CA ASP A 146 19.65 12.96 -2.10
C ASP A 146 19.65 12.09 -3.37
N HIS A 147 19.26 10.82 -3.25
CA HIS A 147 19.09 9.92 -4.38
C HIS A 147 17.71 10.12 -5.02
N VAL A 148 17.66 10.10 -6.36
CA VAL A 148 16.46 10.46 -7.12
C VAL A 148 15.27 9.56 -6.79
N ASP A 149 15.54 8.27 -6.56
CA ASP A 149 14.51 7.26 -6.23
C ASP A 149 13.93 7.41 -4.82
N PHE A 150 14.61 8.14 -3.94
CA PHE A 150 14.26 8.23 -2.51
C PHE A 150 13.71 9.61 -2.11
N LYS A 151 13.50 10.52 -3.07
CA LYS A 151 13.07 11.90 -2.78
C LYS A 151 11.73 12.01 -2.03
N ASN A 152 10.78 11.13 -2.35
CA ASN A 152 9.46 11.08 -1.70
C ASN A 152 9.29 9.81 -0.85
N TRP A 153 10.40 9.17 -0.51
CA TRP A 153 10.41 7.88 0.17
C TRP A 153 10.27 8.08 1.68
N ASN A 154 9.58 7.15 2.33
CA ASN A 154 9.60 6.96 3.77
C ASN A 154 9.51 5.46 4.11
N PRO A 155 9.88 5.06 5.35
CA PRO A 155 9.83 3.65 5.74
C PRO A 155 8.45 3.01 5.56
N SER A 156 7.36 3.75 5.83
CA SER A 156 5.99 3.23 5.67
C SER A 156 5.66 2.93 4.20
N SER A 157 6.00 3.82 3.27
CA SER A 157 5.81 3.58 1.83
C SER A 157 6.69 2.44 1.33
N ALA A 158 7.90 2.30 1.88
CA ALA A 158 8.82 1.23 1.54
C ALA A 158 8.25 -0.14 1.92
N ARG A 159 7.70 -0.27 3.14
CA ARG A 159 7.07 -1.51 3.61
C ARG A 159 5.86 -1.89 2.75
N VAL A 160 5.02 -0.93 2.36
CA VAL A 160 3.90 -1.18 1.44
C VAL A 160 4.38 -1.62 0.06
N GLU A 161 5.43 -0.97 -0.49
CA GLU A 161 5.99 -1.38 -1.78
C GLU A 161 6.61 -2.78 -1.72
N CYS A 162 7.30 -3.10 -0.63
CA CYS A 162 7.83 -4.44 -0.37
C CYS A 162 6.70 -5.48 -0.41
N PHE A 163 5.63 -5.24 0.34
CA PHE A 163 4.47 -6.13 0.36
C PHE A 163 3.87 -6.34 -1.05
N ARG A 164 3.70 -5.26 -1.83
CA ARG A 164 3.19 -5.36 -3.21
C ARG A 164 4.06 -6.20 -4.14
N LYS A 165 5.38 -6.26 -3.91
CA LYS A 165 6.29 -7.09 -4.72
C LYS A 165 6.24 -8.56 -4.33
N ILE A 166 6.06 -8.86 -3.03
CA ILE A 166 6.07 -10.24 -2.53
C ILE A 166 4.68 -10.90 -2.56
N GLU A 167 3.60 -10.13 -2.47
CA GLU A 167 2.22 -10.64 -2.43
C GLU A 167 1.89 -11.58 -3.60
N PRO A 168 2.19 -11.24 -4.87
CA PRO A 168 1.91 -12.13 -6.00
C PRO A 168 2.66 -13.46 -5.94
N MET A 169 3.77 -13.53 -5.20
CA MET A 169 4.59 -14.73 -5.04
C MET A 169 4.00 -15.71 -4.04
N VAL A 170 3.23 -15.22 -3.06
CA VAL A 170 2.69 -16.03 -1.95
C VAL A 170 1.19 -16.27 -2.08
N THR A 171 0.43 -15.35 -2.67
CA THR A 171 -1.03 -15.46 -2.84
C THR A 171 -1.48 -16.76 -3.53
N PRO A 172 -0.80 -17.26 -4.59
CA PRO A 172 -1.17 -18.54 -5.21
C PRO A 172 -0.94 -19.76 -4.31
N LEU A 173 -0.04 -19.63 -3.33
CA LEU A 173 0.43 -20.72 -2.47
C LEU A 173 -0.31 -20.75 -1.12
N LEU A 174 -0.93 -19.65 -0.73
CA LEU A 174 -1.67 -19.46 0.52
C LEU A 174 -3.18 -19.47 0.25
N PRO A 175 -3.83 -20.65 0.25
CA PRO A 175 -5.23 -20.77 -0.14
C PRO A 175 -6.16 -19.98 0.80
N SER A 176 -7.02 -19.14 0.22
CA SER A 176 -8.10 -18.48 0.96
C SER A 176 -9.11 -19.50 1.46
N THR A 177 -9.42 -19.46 2.76
CA THR A 177 -10.44 -20.31 3.42
C THR A 177 -11.87 -20.00 2.97
N VAL A 178 -12.09 -18.89 2.25
CA VAL A 178 -13.41 -18.43 1.83
C VAL A 178 -13.40 -18.05 0.35
N ARG A 179 -13.56 -19.03 -0.55
CA ARG A 179 -13.95 -18.77 -1.95
C ARG A 179 -15.43 -19.09 -2.12
N ASN A 180 -16.30 -18.19 -1.66
CA ASN A 180 -17.68 -18.17 -2.15
C ASN A 180 -17.69 -17.41 -3.47
N ALA A 181 -17.76 -18.15 -4.59
CA ALA A 181 -17.69 -17.61 -5.95
C ALA A 181 -18.83 -16.63 -6.32
N ASP A 182 -19.83 -16.47 -5.46
CA ASP A 182 -21.03 -15.65 -5.72
C ASP A 182 -21.05 -14.30 -4.97
N GLN A 183 -19.97 -13.92 -4.25
CA GLN A 183 -19.91 -12.61 -3.59
C GLN A 183 -19.32 -11.57 -4.54
N ALA A 184 -20.05 -10.47 -4.75
CA ALA A 184 -19.54 -9.29 -5.45
C ALA A 184 -18.20 -8.85 -4.85
N PRO A 185 -17.27 -8.29 -5.66
CA PRO A 185 -15.95 -7.91 -5.19
C PRO A 185 -16.05 -7.05 -3.93
N SER A 186 -15.42 -7.51 -2.86
CA SER A 186 -15.47 -6.89 -1.53
C SER A 186 -14.49 -5.71 -1.43
N HIS A 187 -14.04 -5.13 -2.54
CA HIS A 187 -13.03 -4.09 -2.54
C HIS A 187 -13.33 -3.04 -3.61
N SER A 188 -12.91 -1.80 -3.33
CA SER A 188 -13.10 -0.63 -4.18
C SER A 188 -11.95 -0.50 -5.16
N LEU A 189 -12.26 -0.14 -6.41
CA LEU A 189 -11.33 0.00 -7.53
C LEU A 189 -11.75 1.14 -8.48
N ASN A 190 -10.77 1.63 -9.26
CA ASN A 190 -10.89 2.64 -10.32
C ASN A 190 -11.28 4.06 -9.85
N ASP A 191 -10.67 4.56 -8.78
CA ASP A 191 -10.95 5.88 -8.20
C ASP A 191 -12.43 6.05 -7.84
N ARG A 192 -13.00 5.05 -7.18
CA ARG A 192 -14.44 5.00 -6.92
C ARG A 192 -14.92 6.22 -6.13
N LEU A 193 -14.11 6.72 -5.21
CA LEU A 193 -14.42 7.92 -4.43
C LEU A 193 -14.63 9.12 -5.36
N MET A 194 -13.68 9.38 -6.26
CA MET A 194 -13.74 10.49 -7.20
C MET A 194 -14.95 10.36 -8.13
N GLN A 195 -15.22 9.15 -8.63
CA GLN A 195 -16.40 8.91 -9.46
C GLN A 195 -17.71 9.23 -8.72
N LEU A 196 -17.82 8.83 -7.45
CA LEU A 196 -19.02 9.07 -6.64
C LEU A 196 -19.18 10.56 -6.33
N VAL A 197 -18.09 11.26 -6.01
CA VAL A 197 -18.11 12.72 -5.77
C VAL A 197 -18.52 13.47 -7.04
N VAL A 198 -17.93 13.15 -8.20
CA VAL A 198 -18.29 13.79 -9.49
C VAL A 198 -19.75 13.52 -9.86
N LYS A 199 -20.23 12.29 -9.68
CA LYS A 199 -21.64 11.97 -9.92
C LYS A 199 -22.58 12.70 -8.96
N GLY A 200 -22.18 12.85 -7.69
CA GLY A 200 -22.92 13.59 -6.67
C GLY A 200 -23.05 15.06 -7.02
N THR A 201 -21.94 15.73 -7.35
CA THR A 201 -21.95 17.15 -7.73
C THR A 201 -22.75 17.40 -9.01
N MET A 202 -22.65 16.50 -10.00
CA MET A 202 -23.49 16.57 -11.21
C MET A 202 -24.98 16.40 -10.88
N TYR A 203 -25.33 15.50 -9.96
CA TYR A 203 -26.71 15.29 -9.56
C TYR A 203 -27.28 16.52 -8.86
N GLU A 204 -26.55 17.10 -7.91
CA GLU A 204 -26.92 18.34 -7.23
C GLU A 204 -27.11 19.48 -8.24
N GLY A 205 -26.18 19.66 -9.18
CA GLY A 205 -26.32 20.65 -10.25
C GLY A 205 -27.53 20.42 -11.16
N CYS A 206 -27.89 19.16 -11.44
CA CYS A 206 -29.12 18.83 -12.19
C CYS A 206 -30.38 19.19 -11.40
N VAL A 207 -30.40 18.93 -10.09
CA VAL A 207 -31.53 19.28 -9.21
C VAL A 207 -31.71 20.80 -9.19
N ASP A 208 -30.64 21.55 -9.00
CA ASP A 208 -30.68 23.02 -8.99
C ASP A 208 -31.14 23.58 -10.34
N TYR A 209 -30.65 23.02 -11.44
CA TYR A 209 -31.09 23.39 -12.79
C TYR A 209 -32.59 23.12 -12.99
N CYS A 210 -33.08 21.93 -12.65
CA CYS A 210 -34.48 21.57 -12.76
C CYS A 210 -35.36 22.47 -11.89
N GLN A 211 -34.91 22.80 -10.68
CA GLN A 211 -35.62 23.70 -9.79
C GLN A 211 -35.67 25.13 -10.37
N ALA A 212 -34.55 25.66 -10.86
CA ALA A 212 -34.49 26.98 -11.49
C ALA A 212 -35.40 27.10 -12.72
N GLN A 213 -35.46 26.04 -13.55
CA GLN A 213 -36.39 25.97 -14.68
C GLN A 213 -37.86 25.96 -14.23
N ALA A 214 -38.19 25.22 -13.16
CA ALA A 214 -39.55 25.17 -12.63
C ALA A 214 -40.05 26.52 -12.08
N VAL A 215 -39.15 27.34 -11.52
CA VAL A 215 -39.48 28.68 -10.99
C VAL A 215 -39.22 29.82 -11.98
N ASN A 216 -38.83 29.52 -13.22
CA ASN A 216 -38.49 30.51 -14.27
C ASN A 216 -37.38 31.49 -13.86
N ASP A 217 -36.44 31.07 -13.01
CA ASP A 217 -35.31 31.89 -12.59
C ASP A 217 -34.18 31.83 -13.63
N GLN A 218 -33.79 32.98 -14.19
CA GLN A 218 -32.78 33.06 -15.25
C GLN A 218 -31.35 32.88 -14.74
N LYS A 219 -31.10 32.98 -13.42
CA LYS A 219 -29.75 32.85 -12.84
C LYS A 219 -29.24 31.41 -12.76
N GLY A 220 -30.12 30.41 -12.63
CA GLY A 220 -29.75 28.99 -12.54
C GLY A 220 -29.33 28.34 -13.87
N LYS A 221 -29.32 29.09 -14.98
CA LYS A 221 -29.03 28.56 -16.32
C LYS A 221 -27.53 28.40 -16.62
N TYR A 222 -26.63 28.92 -15.79
CA TYR A 222 -25.20 29.04 -16.08
C TYR A 222 -24.27 28.11 -15.28
N PHE A 223 -24.82 27.19 -14.47
CA PHE A 223 -24.01 26.33 -13.59
C PHE A 223 -23.06 25.35 -14.30
N PHE A 224 -23.24 25.11 -15.60
CA PHE A 224 -22.38 24.20 -16.38
C PHE A 224 -21.30 24.90 -17.22
N VAL A 225 -21.08 26.21 -17.09
CA VAL A 225 -20.21 26.98 -18.01
C VAL A 225 -18.91 27.50 -17.38
N ASN A 226 -18.72 27.42 -16.05
CA ASN A 226 -17.47 27.88 -15.44
C ASN A 226 -16.81 26.77 -14.63
N ASP A 227 -15.91 26.03 -15.30
CA ASP A 227 -14.49 25.90 -14.93
C ASP A 227 -13.67 25.54 -16.19
#